data_AF-A0A973FWT7-F1
#
_entry.id   AF-A0A973FWT7-F1
#
_cell.length_a   1.000
_cell.length_b   1.000
_cell.length_c   1.000
_cell.angle_alpha   90.00
_cell.angle_beta   90.00
_cell.angle_gamma   90.00
#
_symmetry.space_group_name_H-M   'P 1'
#
loop_
_entity.id
_entity.type
_entity.pdbx_description
1 polymer ?
#
loop_
_entity_poly.entity_id
_entity_poly.type
_entity_poly.pdbx_seq_one_letter_code
_entity_poly.pdbx_strand_id
1 'polypeptide(L)'
;MSASHLLVPINIEALVVGNATGAKWVNLKPDFAKISEKQILGRQIERPAFEEPENNLHKPGVHLHWALPDGLTHGIAEEEGDIPDFPLIPNRWLVVRFWDQDESDKPNMISRAWIIESDTITDDEDANIMPVLDPEKLKQPPQNSGDYCTFVGKAYELNNWQGERNAPRVEITAIGYGDPAFAACYPACKGILGFHDYDFDGIREDAEFTYMVVGWYSQPSLDPLWKALHLPENKQKKAPPEIKPDDQFKSLMEFLEKTKWIYPELQAF
;
A
#
# COMPACT_ATOMS: atom_id res chain seq x y z
N MET A 1 16.28 -23.70 13.20
CA MET A 1 15.93 -23.89 11.78
C MET A 1 15.87 -22.50 11.17
N SER A 2 16.56 -22.27 10.06
CA SER A 2 16.47 -20.97 9.36
C SER A 2 15.10 -20.88 8.72
N ALA A 3 14.30 -19.87 9.07
CA ALA A 3 13.05 -19.61 8.36
C ALA A 3 13.39 -19.18 6.93
N SER A 4 12.78 -19.82 5.93
CA SER A 4 12.89 -19.42 4.54
C SER A 4 11.93 -18.24 4.30
N HIS A 5 12.44 -17.16 3.72
CA HIS A 5 11.65 -15.99 3.35
C HIS A 5 11.68 -15.81 1.84
N LEU A 6 10.52 -15.57 1.23
CA LEU A 6 10.44 -15.18 -0.18
C LEU A 6 10.53 -13.66 -0.27
N LEU A 7 11.47 -13.16 -1.08
CA LEU A 7 11.58 -11.74 -1.39
C LEU A 7 11.09 -11.50 -2.80
N VAL A 8 10.10 -10.62 -2.94
CA VAL A 8 9.53 -10.23 -4.23
C VAL A 8 9.96 -8.80 -4.53
N PRO A 9 10.71 -8.54 -5.62
CA PRO A 9 11.13 -7.20 -5.96
C PRO A 9 9.94 -6.34 -6.36
N ILE A 10 10.00 -5.06 -6.00
CA ILE A 10 9.01 -4.04 -6.36
C ILE A 10 9.73 -2.82 -6.94
N ASN A 11 9.06 -2.15 -7.87
CA ASN A 11 9.56 -0.90 -8.43
C ASN A 11 9.13 0.27 -7.55
N ILE A 12 10.04 1.20 -7.32
CA ILE A 12 9.81 2.43 -6.55
C ILE A 12 10.12 3.60 -7.48
N GLU A 13 9.20 4.56 -7.54
CA GLU A 13 9.37 5.83 -8.22
C GLU A 13 9.39 6.97 -7.20
N ALA A 14 10.13 8.04 -7.53
CA ALA A 14 10.27 9.22 -6.69
C ALA A 14 9.94 10.48 -7.51
N LEU A 15 8.97 11.24 -7.04
CA LEU A 15 8.63 12.57 -7.55
C LEU A 15 9.18 13.63 -6.60
N VAL A 16 10.08 14.48 -7.10
CA VAL A 16 10.63 15.60 -6.33
C VAL A 16 9.80 16.85 -6.57
N VAL A 17 9.24 17.42 -5.51
CA VAL A 17 8.40 18.62 -5.55
C VAL A 17 9.12 19.75 -4.81
N GLY A 18 9.49 20.80 -5.54
CA GLY A 18 10.13 21.98 -4.97
C GLY A 18 9.14 22.99 -4.36
N ASN A 19 9.67 24.04 -3.75
CA ASN A 19 8.88 25.15 -3.19
C ASN A 19 8.27 26.10 -4.24
N ALA A 20 8.47 25.83 -5.53
CA ALA A 20 7.98 26.68 -6.60
C ALA A 20 6.45 26.69 -6.63
N THR A 21 5.86 27.88 -6.49
CA THR A 21 4.41 28.05 -6.56
C THR A 21 3.92 28.06 -8.01
N GLY A 22 2.73 27.51 -8.26
CA GLY A 22 2.06 27.62 -9.57
C GLY A 22 2.15 26.39 -10.46
N ALA A 23 2.74 25.30 -9.97
CA ALA A 23 2.58 23.99 -10.59
C ALA A 23 1.11 23.57 -10.57
N LYS A 24 0.59 23.19 -11.74
CA LYS A 24 -0.78 22.73 -11.93
C LYS A 24 -0.80 21.22 -12.04
N TRP A 25 -1.64 20.60 -11.25
CA TRP A 25 -1.76 19.14 -11.16
C TRP A 25 -3.17 18.71 -11.49
N VAL A 26 -3.33 17.50 -11.99
CA VAL A 26 -4.64 16.87 -12.09
C VAL A 26 -4.74 15.86 -10.95
N ASN A 27 -5.77 15.99 -10.13
CA ASN A 27 -6.06 15.04 -9.09
C ASN A 27 -7.17 14.09 -9.55
N LEU A 28 -6.82 12.83 -9.75
CA LEU A 28 -7.78 11.80 -10.17
C LEU A 28 -8.44 11.10 -8.98
N LYS A 29 -8.06 11.44 -7.75
CA LYS A 29 -8.65 10.86 -6.55
C LYS A 29 -10.13 11.26 -6.43
N PRO A 30 -11.05 10.29 -6.27
CA PRO A 30 -12.44 10.58 -5.95
C PRO A 30 -12.58 11.37 -4.64
N ASP A 31 -13.54 12.28 -4.63
CA ASP A 31 -13.86 13.09 -3.47
C ASP A 31 -15.03 12.49 -2.69
N PHE A 32 -14.70 11.54 -1.81
CA PHE A 32 -15.70 10.83 -1.02
C PHE A 32 -16.47 11.73 -0.03
N ALA A 33 -15.94 12.92 0.32
CA ALA A 33 -16.66 13.87 1.18
C ALA A 33 -18.00 14.32 0.56
N LYS A 34 -18.09 14.34 -0.78
CA LYS A 34 -19.30 14.68 -1.53
C LYS A 34 -20.46 13.70 -1.32
N ILE A 35 -20.20 12.51 -0.79
CA ILE A 35 -21.27 11.55 -0.42
C ILE A 35 -22.21 12.18 0.62
N SER A 36 -21.68 12.98 1.56
CA SER A 36 -22.50 13.70 2.54
C SER A 36 -23.43 14.75 1.92
N GLU A 37 -23.10 15.22 0.72
CA GLU A 37 -23.92 16.14 -0.09
C GLU A 37 -24.92 15.39 -0.99
N LYS A 38 -25.12 14.09 -0.76
CA LYS A 38 -26.00 13.19 -1.54
C LYS A 38 -25.51 12.93 -2.96
N GLN A 39 -24.22 13.10 -3.22
CA GLN A 39 -23.57 12.69 -4.47
C GLN A 39 -23.07 11.26 -4.33
N ILE A 40 -23.85 10.30 -4.85
CA ILE A 40 -23.62 8.86 -4.60
C ILE A 40 -23.18 8.09 -5.84
N LEU A 41 -23.23 8.70 -7.02
CA LEU A 41 -22.78 8.08 -8.27
C LEU A 41 -21.28 8.34 -8.46
N GLY A 42 -20.54 7.34 -8.96
CA GLY A 42 -19.10 7.43 -9.26
C GLY A 42 -18.75 8.71 -10.02
N ARG A 43 -19.46 8.99 -11.13
CA ARG A 43 -19.29 10.20 -11.94
C ARG A 43 -19.41 11.53 -11.16
N GLN A 44 -20.15 11.56 -10.04
CA GLN A 44 -20.33 12.78 -9.25
C GLN A 44 -19.16 12.99 -8.26
N ILE A 45 -18.56 11.90 -7.78
CA ILE A 45 -17.44 11.93 -6.83
C ILE A 45 -16.07 11.92 -7.54
N GLU A 46 -16.00 11.35 -8.74
CA GLU A 46 -14.85 11.42 -9.63
C GLU A 46 -14.53 12.87 -10.01
N ARG A 47 -13.23 13.15 -10.14
CA ARG A 47 -12.74 14.45 -10.63
C ARG A 47 -12.45 14.34 -12.13
N PRO A 48 -13.01 15.21 -12.99
CA PRO A 48 -12.79 15.13 -14.43
C PRO A 48 -11.31 15.38 -14.75
N ALA A 49 -10.73 14.50 -15.57
CA ALA A 49 -9.38 14.70 -16.05
C ALA A 49 -9.31 16.00 -16.88
N PHE A 50 -8.26 16.80 -16.67
CA PHE A 50 -7.91 17.99 -17.45
C PHE A 50 -8.82 19.23 -17.33
N GLU A 51 -9.93 19.19 -16.60
CA GLU A 51 -10.85 20.33 -16.47
C GLU A 51 -10.54 21.21 -15.25
N GLU A 52 -10.12 20.61 -14.14
CA GLU A 52 -9.93 21.30 -12.85
C GLU A 52 -8.51 21.09 -12.31
N PRO A 53 -7.51 21.84 -12.79
CA PRO A 53 -6.16 21.74 -12.26
C PRO A 53 -6.09 22.28 -10.83
N GLU A 54 -5.50 21.50 -9.93
CA GLU A 54 -5.21 21.90 -8.56
C GLU A 54 -3.81 22.50 -8.47
N ASN A 55 -3.73 23.65 -7.80
CA ASN A 55 -2.45 24.27 -7.49
C ASN A 55 -1.88 23.61 -6.24
N ASN A 56 -0.59 23.27 -6.27
CA ASN A 56 0.15 22.75 -5.11
C ASN A 56 -0.51 21.50 -4.49
N LEU A 57 -1.03 20.58 -5.33
CA LEU A 57 -1.62 19.31 -4.89
C LEU A 57 -0.68 18.52 -3.98
N HIS A 58 0.62 18.58 -4.27
CA HIS A 58 1.67 17.96 -3.48
C HIS A 58 2.47 19.02 -2.73
N LYS A 59 2.63 18.81 -1.41
CA LYS A 59 3.48 19.64 -0.55
C LYS A 59 4.96 19.43 -0.98
N PRO A 60 5.86 20.40 -0.78
CA PRO A 60 7.27 20.23 -1.12
C PRO A 60 7.91 19.00 -0.45
N GLY A 61 8.86 18.37 -1.15
CA GLY A 61 9.60 17.20 -0.69
C GLY A 61 9.72 16.09 -1.74
N VAL A 62 10.03 14.88 -1.28
CA VAL A 62 10.14 13.68 -2.12
C VAL A 62 8.93 12.78 -1.88
N HIS A 63 8.15 12.57 -2.94
CA HIS A 63 6.99 11.69 -2.93
C HIS A 63 7.37 10.34 -3.54
N LEU A 64 7.39 9.31 -2.70
CA LEU A 64 7.65 7.94 -3.14
C LEU A 64 6.33 7.24 -3.47
N HIS A 65 6.32 6.47 -4.54
CA HIS A 65 5.25 5.56 -4.91
C HIS A 65 5.87 4.23 -5.32
N TRP A 66 5.30 3.11 -4.91
CA TRP A 66 5.80 1.80 -5.31
C TRP A 66 4.69 0.94 -5.90
N ALA A 67 5.08 0.17 -6.91
CA ALA A 67 4.22 -0.78 -7.56
C ALA A 67 4.03 -2.02 -6.67
N LEU A 68 2.84 -2.62 -6.75
CA LEU A 68 2.60 -3.92 -6.19
C LEU A 68 3.17 -5.01 -7.12
N PRO A 69 3.67 -6.13 -6.56
CA PRO A 69 3.87 -7.35 -7.34
C PRO A 69 2.64 -7.68 -8.18
N ASP A 70 2.84 -8.08 -9.44
CA ASP A 70 1.76 -8.41 -10.37
C ASP A 70 0.76 -9.39 -9.77
N GLY A 71 1.23 -10.39 -9.03
CA GLY A 71 0.33 -11.33 -8.38
C GLY A 71 -0.73 -10.66 -7.50
N LEU A 72 -0.36 -9.62 -6.77
CA LEU A 72 -1.27 -8.88 -5.91
C LEU A 72 -2.26 -7.99 -6.67
N THR A 73 -2.03 -7.75 -7.97
CA THR A 73 -2.93 -6.99 -8.85
C THR A 73 -3.81 -7.89 -9.72
N HIS A 74 -3.72 -9.22 -9.55
CA HIS A 74 -4.58 -10.18 -10.25
C HIS A 74 -5.76 -10.63 -9.38
N GLY A 75 -6.97 -10.29 -9.81
CA GLY A 75 -8.21 -10.82 -9.24
C GLY A 75 -8.55 -12.20 -9.80
N ILE A 76 -9.10 -13.07 -8.96
CA ILE A 76 -9.49 -14.44 -9.34
C ILE A 76 -10.99 -14.60 -9.16
N ALA A 77 -11.68 -15.06 -10.20
CA ALA A 77 -13.08 -15.48 -10.16
C ALA A 77 -13.14 -17.01 -10.21
N GLU A 78 -13.99 -17.64 -9.38
CA GLU A 78 -14.13 -19.10 -9.35
C GLU A 78 -14.91 -19.61 -10.57
N GLU A 79 -15.99 -18.92 -10.93
CA GLU A 79 -16.80 -19.19 -12.12
C GLU A 79 -16.90 -17.97 -13.05
N GLU A 80 -17.27 -18.23 -14.31
CA GLU A 80 -17.47 -17.17 -15.29
C GLU A 80 -18.68 -16.29 -14.90
N GLY A 81 -18.43 -15.00 -14.68
CA GLY A 81 -19.44 -14.04 -14.24
C GLY A 81 -19.37 -13.68 -12.75
N ASP A 82 -18.52 -14.34 -11.97
CA ASP A 82 -18.26 -13.97 -10.58
C ASP A 82 -17.48 -12.65 -10.48
N ILE A 83 -17.66 -11.97 -9.35
CA ILE A 83 -16.84 -10.80 -8.99
C ILE A 83 -15.44 -11.32 -8.65
N PRO A 84 -14.39 -10.83 -9.33
CA PRO A 84 -13.03 -11.29 -9.03
C PRO A 84 -12.61 -10.88 -7.61
N ASP A 85 -12.12 -11.84 -6.85
CA ASP A 85 -11.53 -11.60 -5.54
C ASP A 85 -10.05 -11.22 -5.69
N PHE A 86 -9.68 -10.07 -5.14
CA PHE A 86 -8.30 -9.59 -5.11
C PHE A 86 -7.66 -9.93 -3.76
N PRO A 87 -6.38 -10.34 -3.74
CA PRO A 87 -5.65 -10.54 -2.49
C PRO A 87 -5.47 -9.22 -1.75
N LEU A 88 -5.37 -9.30 -0.42
CA LEU A 88 -4.95 -8.16 0.39
C LEU A 88 -3.50 -7.78 0.08
N ILE A 89 -3.21 -6.49 0.11
CA ILE A 89 -1.85 -5.96 -0.10
C ILE A 89 -1.07 -5.93 1.23
N PRO A 90 0.28 -5.88 1.19
CA PRO A 90 1.08 -5.69 2.40
C PRO A 90 0.63 -4.43 3.15
N ASN A 91 0.51 -4.56 4.47
CA ASN A 91 0.00 -3.49 5.33
C ASN A 91 1.07 -2.83 6.20
N ARG A 92 2.32 -3.26 6.10
CA ARG A 92 3.47 -2.66 6.77
C ARG A 92 4.56 -2.36 5.76
N TRP A 93 5.09 -1.15 5.83
CA TRP A 93 6.18 -0.72 4.98
C TRP A 93 7.27 -0.08 5.81
N LEU A 94 8.50 -0.54 5.65
CA LEU A 94 9.70 0.13 6.11
C LEU A 94 10.23 0.96 4.95
N VAL A 95 10.33 2.27 5.16
CA VAL A 95 11.00 3.19 4.24
C VAL A 95 12.31 3.63 4.88
N VAL A 96 13.42 3.53 4.17
CA VAL A 96 14.72 4.03 4.64
C VAL A 96 15.31 4.97 3.59
N ARG A 97 15.63 6.19 4.00
CA ARG A 97 16.42 7.15 3.24
C ARG A 97 17.88 7.04 3.68
N PHE A 98 18.78 6.91 2.73
CA PHE A 98 20.23 6.99 2.91
C PHE A 98 20.78 8.21 2.20
N TRP A 99 21.77 8.87 2.78
CA TRP A 99 22.50 9.97 2.15
C TRP A 99 23.88 10.13 2.75
N ASP A 100 24.80 10.70 1.98
CA ASP A 100 26.11 11.08 2.46
C ASP A 100 26.10 12.52 2.99
N GLN A 101 26.62 12.72 4.20
CA GLN A 101 26.72 14.03 4.84
C GLN A 101 28.13 14.63 4.76
N ASP A 102 29.13 13.89 4.27
CA ASP A 102 30.50 14.39 4.09
C ASP A 102 30.81 14.58 2.58
N GLU A 103 31.46 15.69 2.22
CA GLU A 103 31.94 15.94 0.86
C GLU A 103 33.32 15.28 0.61
N SER A 104 33.96 14.76 1.65
CA SER A 104 35.28 14.14 1.56
C SER A 104 35.23 12.75 0.90
N ASP A 105 36.41 12.25 0.48
CA ASP A 105 36.57 10.89 -0.09
C ASP A 105 36.14 9.74 0.87
N LYS A 106 35.81 10.06 2.13
CA LYS A 106 35.30 9.10 3.10
C LYS A 106 33.81 9.36 3.32
N PRO A 107 32.93 8.48 2.80
CA PRO A 107 31.49 8.70 2.92
C PRO A 107 31.07 8.62 4.39
N ASN A 108 30.30 9.61 4.83
CA ASN A 108 29.58 9.61 6.10
C ASN A 108 28.10 9.29 5.83
N MET A 109 27.84 8.01 5.61
CA MET A 109 26.50 7.53 5.29
C MET A 109 25.58 7.64 6.51
N ILE A 110 24.55 8.49 6.39
CA ILE A 110 23.47 8.64 7.37
C ILE A 110 22.23 7.94 6.83
N SER A 111 21.39 7.43 7.74
CA SER A 111 20.09 6.88 7.40
C SER A 111 18.99 7.44 8.28
N ARG A 112 17.81 7.61 7.69
CA ARG A 112 16.55 7.88 8.42
C ARG A 112 15.50 6.89 7.94
N ALA A 113 14.67 6.42 8.86
CA ALA A 113 13.74 5.35 8.59
C ALA A 113 12.36 5.62 9.16
N TRP A 114 11.35 5.08 8.49
CA TRP A 114 9.94 5.19 8.86
C TRP A 114 9.23 3.85 8.71
N ILE A 115 8.23 3.63 9.58
CA ILE A 115 7.27 2.54 9.47
C ILE A 115 5.93 3.14 9.06
N ILE A 116 5.32 2.57 8.03
CA ILE A 116 3.99 2.91 7.57
C ILE A 116 3.04 1.77 7.90
N GLU A 117 1.98 2.08 8.64
CA GLU A 117 0.82 1.21 8.87
C GLU A 117 -0.26 1.62 7.86
N SER A 118 -0.22 1.01 6.67
CA SER A 118 -1.05 1.45 5.53
C SER A 118 -2.54 1.10 5.65
N ASP A 119 -2.90 0.22 6.59
CA ASP A 119 -4.26 -0.23 6.85
C ASP A 119 -4.91 0.43 8.07
N THR A 120 -4.16 1.23 8.82
CA THR A 120 -4.63 1.74 10.11
C THR A 120 -5.51 2.97 9.92
N ILE A 121 -6.69 2.95 10.56
CA ILE A 121 -7.58 4.09 10.62
C ILE A 121 -6.99 5.12 11.60
N THR A 122 -6.96 6.38 11.20
CA THR A 122 -6.34 7.49 11.93
C THR A 122 -7.29 8.69 12.00
N ASP A 123 -7.01 9.60 12.93
CA ASP A 123 -7.63 10.92 13.06
C ASP A 123 -6.81 12.02 12.36
N ASP A 124 -5.69 11.65 11.74
CA ASP A 124 -4.84 12.54 10.95
C ASP A 124 -5.54 12.94 9.64
N GLU A 125 -5.97 14.20 9.56
CA GLU A 125 -6.66 14.76 8.39
C GLU A 125 -5.77 14.88 7.15
N ASP A 126 -4.43 14.81 7.30
CA ASP A 126 -3.48 14.80 6.17
C ASP A 126 -3.31 13.39 5.55
N ALA A 127 -3.86 12.34 6.18
CA ALA A 127 -3.80 10.96 5.71
C ALA A 127 -4.80 10.68 4.57
N ASN A 128 -4.79 9.46 4.02
CA ASN A 128 -5.62 9.12 2.87
C ASN A 128 -7.09 8.99 3.26
N ILE A 129 -8.00 9.42 2.41
CA ILE A 129 -9.44 9.33 2.64
C ILE A 129 -9.95 8.09 1.92
N MET A 130 -10.57 7.19 2.67
CA MET A 130 -11.23 5.98 2.17
C MET A 130 -12.71 6.00 2.55
N PRO A 131 -13.60 5.44 1.72
CA PRO A 131 -15.00 5.29 2.08
C PRO A 131 -15.15 4.31 3.25
N VAL A 132 -16.03 4.65 4.19
CA VAL A 132 -16.41 3.79 5.31
C VAL A 132 -17.42 2.76 4.79
N LEU A 133 -17.05 1.49 4.88
CA LEU A 133 -17.91 0.36 4.49
C LEU A 133 -18.76 -0.16 5.66
N ASP A 134 -18.86 0.56 6.77
CA ASP A 134 -19.62 0.14 7.96
C ASP A 134 -21.14 0.16 7.68
N PRO A 135 -21.79 -1.02 7.56
CA PRO A 135 -23.20 -1.09 7.21
C PRO A 135 -24.11 -0.47 8.28
N GLU A 136 -23.69 -0.40 9.55
CA GLU A 136 -24.49 0.20 10.62
C GLU A 136 -24.47 1.73 10.57
N LYS A 137 -23.34 2.33 10.17
CA LYS A 137 -23.26 3.78 9.92
C LYS A 137 -24.06 4.18 8.69
N LEU A 138 -24.07 3.35 7.65
CA LEU A 138 -24.86 3.59 6.42
C LEU A 138 -26.38 3.49 6.62
N LYS A 139 -26.86 2.89 7.73
CA LYS A 139 -28.30 2.80 8.06
C LYS A 139 -28.88 4.09 8.64
N GLN A 140 -28.05 5.00 9.12
CA GLN A 140 -28.50 6.27 9.71
C GLN A 140 -28.46 7.37 8.65
N PRO A 141 -29.46 8.27 8.58
CA PRO A 141 -29.38 9.42 7.69
C PRO A 141 -28.13 10.24 8.09
N PRO A 142 -27.20 10.44 7.15
CA PRO A 142 -25.91 11.04 7.46
C PRO A 142 -26.10 12.44 8.01
N GLN A 143 -25.31 12.77 9.02
CA GLN A 143 -25.27 14.12 9.56
C GLN A 143 -24.07 14.87 8.99
N ASN A 144 -22.92 14.21 8.78
CA ASN A 144 -21.66 14.83 8.35
C ASN A 144 -20.81 13.93 7.41
N SER A 145 -19.76 14.50 6.79
CA SER A 145 -18.81 13.78 5.90
C SER A 145 -18.07 12.61 6.56
N GLY A 146 -17.76 12.71 7.85
CA GLY A 146 -17.12 11.65 8.64
C GLY A 146 -17.97 10.39 8.83
N ASP A 147 -19.25 10.42 8.45
CA ASP A 147 -20.13 9.23 8.46
C ASP A 147 -19.84 8.30 7.28
N TYR A 148 -19.25 8.83 6.19
CA TYR A 148 -18.99 8.10 4.95
C TYR A 148 -17.52 7.88 4.63
N CYS A 149 -16.63 8.57 5.34
CA CYS A 149 -15.21 8.60 5.03
C CYS A 149 -14.40 8.43 6.30
N THR A 150 -13.23 7.83 6.15
CA THR A 150 -12.24 7.71 7.23
C THR A 150 -10.85 7.97 6.69
N PHE A 151 -9.96 8.39 7.58
CA PHE A 151 -8.56 8.59 7.24
C PHE A 151 -7.79 7.30 7.49
N VAL A 152 -6.96 6.90 6.53
CA VAL A 152 -6.25 5.63 6.51
C VAL A 152 -4.79 5.87 6.15
N GLY A 153 -3.92 5.12 6.82
CA GLY A 153 -2.48 5.17 6.62
C GLY A 153 -1.84 6.04 7.67
N LYS A 154 -0.85 5.49 8.37
CA LYS A 154 -0.11 6.22 9.40
C LYS A 154 1.37 5.96 9.28
N ALA A 155 2.17 7.02 9.26
CA ALA A 155 3.62 6.93 9.22
C ALA A 155 4.22 7.33 10.57
N TYR A 156 5.20 6.56 11.01
CA TYR A 156 5.99 6.83 12.20
C TYR A 156 7.45 6.88 11.79
N GLU A 157 8.22 7.83 12.31
CA GLU A 157 9.67 7.65 12.33
C GLU A 157 10.00 6.38 13.12
N LEU A 158 10.97 5.59 12.64
CA LEU A 158 11.23 4.24 13.13
C LEU A 158 11.44 4.20 14.66
N ASN A 159 12.16 5.19 15.22
CA ASN A 159 12.42 5.29 16.65
C ASN A 159 11.17 5.58 17.50
N ASN A 160 10.11 6.12 16.88
CA ASN A 160 8.85 6.45 17.54
C ASN A 160 7.82 5.32 17.41
N TRP A 161 8.06 4.33 16.52
CA TRP A 161 7.16 3.20 16.34
C TRP A 161 7.24 2.25 17.52
N GLN A 162 6.12 2.07 18.22
CA GLN A 162 6.04 1.25 19.44
C GLN A 162 5.69 -0.21 19.16
N GLY A 163 5.80 -0.64 17.90
CA GLY A 163 5.37 -1.96 17.44
C GLY A 163 3.86 -2.07 17.17
N GLU A 164 3.43 -3.28 16.84
CA GLU A 164 2.04 -3.58 16.49
C GLU A 164 1.07 -3.25 17.62
N ARG A 165 0.01 -2.51 17.28
CA ARG A 165 -1.09 -2.19 18.18
C ARG A 165 -2.41 -2.72 17.63
N ASN A 166 -3.36 -2.94 18.55
CA ASN A 166 -4.74 -3.26 18.20
C ASN A 166 -5.54 -1.99 17.90
N ALA A 167 -5.16 -1.30 16.81
CA ALA A 167 -5.89 -0.15 16.30
C ALA A 167 -6.99 -0.59 15.32
N PRO A 168 -8.05 0.21 15.10
CA PRO A 168 -9.00 -0.02 14.01
C PRO A 168 -8.29 0.00 12.65
N ARG A 169 -8.66 -0.93 11.77
CA ARG A 169 -8.01 -1.15 10.47
C ARG A 169 -9.04 -1.33 9.36
N VAL A 170 -8.59 -1.16 8.13
CA VAL A 170 -9.34 -1.50 6.91
C VAL A 170 -8.61 -2.58 6.13
N GLU A 171 -9.37 -3.43 5.44
CA GLU A 171 -8.80 -4.37 4.47
C GLU A 171 -8.63 -3.67 3.12
N ILE A 172 -7.43 -3.77 2.53
CA ILE A 172 -7.10 -3.08 1.28
C ILE A 172 -6.55 -4.11 0.28
N THR A 173 -7.05 -4.04 -0.94
CA THR A 173 -6.57 -4.80 -2.10
C THR A 173 -5.95 -3.86 -3.13
N ALA A 174 -5.43 -4.39 -4.25
CA ALA A 174 -4.90 -3.56 -5.34
C ALA A 174 -5.93 -2.60 -5.97
N ILE A 175 -7.23 -2.86 -5.78
CA ILE A 175 -8.31 -2.01 -6.29
C ILE A 175 -8.89 -1.06 -5.23
N GLY A 176 -8.36 -1.08 -4.00
CA GLY A 176 -8.81 -0.18 -2.92
C GLY A 176 -10.33 -0.21 -2.71
N TYR A 177 -11.00 0.90 -3.01
CA TYR A 177 -12.46 1.08 -2.94
C TYR A 177 -13.21 0.60 -4.20
N GLY A 178 -12.61 -0.27 -5.01
CA GLY A 178 -13.17 -0.80 -6.26
C GLY A 178 -12.71 -0.10 -7.53
N ASP A 179 -11.66 0.72 -7.44
CA ASP A 179 -11.07 1.43 -8.58
C ASP A 179 -9.81 0.69 -9.09
N PRO A 180 -9.81 0.16 -10.33
CA PRO A 180 -8.64 -0.47 -10.92
C PRO A 180 -7.38 0.43 -10.99
N ALA A 181 -7.54 1.75 -10.97
CA ALA A 181 -6.43 2.69 -10.99
C ALA A 181 -5.84 2.97 -9.59
N PHE A 182 -6.46 2.46 -8.51
CA PHE A 182 -6.09 2.78 -7.13
C PHE A 182 -4.58 2.61 -6.86
N ALA A 183 -4.03 1.42 -7.13
CA ALA A 183 -2.62 1.13 -6.87
C ALA A 183 -1.65 1.88 -7.78
N ALA A 184 -2.11 2.35 -8.95
CA ALA A 184 -1.30 3.05 -9.95
C ALA A 184 -1.36 4.58 -9.80
N CYS A 185 -2.30 5.12 -9.02
CA CYS A 185 -2.52 6.55 -8.88
C CYS A 185 -2.03 7.05 -7.51
N TYR A 186 -0.88 7.74 -7.48
CA TYR A 186 -0.28 8.22 -6.23
C TYR A 186 -1.25 9.02 -5.31
N PRO A 187 -2.02 10.01 -5.80
CA PRO A 187 -3.00 10.71 -4.95
C PRO A 187 -4.04 9.78 -4.31
N ALA A 188 -4.45 8.70 -5.01
CA ALA A 188 -5.45 7.75 -4.53
C ALA A 188 -4.91 6.82 -3.44
N CYS A 189 -3.61 6.52 -3.43
CA CYS A 189 -2.98 5.56 -2.52
C CYS A 189 -1.84 6.16 -1.65
N LYS A 190 -1.69 7.49 -1.59
CA LYS A 190 -0.74 8.16 -0.69
C LYS A 190 -0.91 7.66 0.76
N GLY A 191 0.18 7.35 1.45
CA GLY A 191 0.13 6.79 2.81
C GLY A 191 -0.24 5.30 2.87
N ILE A 192 -0.59 4.68 1.73
CA ILE A 192 -0.91 3.25 1.62
C ILE A 192 0.15 2.53 0.77
N LEU A 193 0.37 3.01 -0.45
CA LEU A 193 1.41 2.55 -1.39
C LEU A 193 2.38 3.68 -1.75
N GLY A 194 2.37 4.75 -0.95
CA GLY A 194 3.24 5.88 -1.15
C GLY A 194 3.61 6.56 0.15
N PHE A 195 4.71 7.29 0.11
CA PHE A 195 5.27 8.02 1.25
C PHE A 195 5.61 9.44 0.81
N HIS A 196 5.58 10.38 1.76
CA HIS A 196 6.01 11.75 1.53
C HIS A 196 7.11 12.07 2.54
N ASP A 197 8.33 12.17 2.03
CA ASP A 197 9.48 12.64 2.80
C ASP A 197 9.62 14.15 2.61
N TYR A 198 9.51 14.90 3.71
CA TYR A 198 9.51 16.36 3.70
C TYR A 198 10.58 16.97 4.60
N ASP A 199 11.29 16.16 5.38
CA ASP A 199 12.20 16.64 6.41
C ASP A 199 13.66 16.49 5.95
N PHE A 200 14.19 17.61 5.49
CA PHE A 200 15.53 17.79 4.95
C PHE A 200 16.37 18.79 5.76
N ASP A 201 15.93 19.13 6.99
CA ASP A 201 16.67 20.08 7.81
C ASP A 201 18.07 19.57 8.16
N GLY A 202 19.06 20.44 8.05
CA GLY A 202 20.48 20.11 8.28
C GLY A 202 21.13 19.18 7.25
N ILE A 203 20.46 18.83 6.16
CA ILE A 203 21.05 18.06 5.05
C ILE A 203 21.75 19.02 4.08
N ARG A 204 22.90 18.58 3.56
CA ARG A 204 23.65 19.27 2.52
C ARG A 204 22.81 19.46 1.25
N GLU A 205 22.97 20.60 0.56
CA GLU A 205 22.12 20.98 -0.58
C GLU A 205 22.26 20.07 -1.80
N ASP A 206 23.44 19.47 -2.01
CA ASP A 206 23.78 18.55 -3.10
C ASP A 206 23.80 17.09 -2.65
N ALA A 207 23.21 16.77 -1.49
CA ALA A 207 23.11 15.39 -1.02
C ALA A 207 22.27 14.54 -1.98
N GLU A 208 22.80 13.38 -2.37
CA GLU A 208 22.04 12.39 -3.13
C GLU A 208 21.31 11.43 -2.19
N PHE A 209 20.02 11.20 -2.46
CA PHE A 209 19.19 10.33 -1.66
C PHE A 209 18.99 8.97 -2.33
N THR A 210 19.25 7.91 -1.58
CA THR A 210 18.86 6.54 -1.95
C THR A 210 17.73 6.08 -1.03
N TYR A 211 16.67 5.53 -1.61
CA TYR A 211 15.54 5.00 -0.84
C TYR A 211 15.45 3.49 -0.97
N MET A 212 15.15 2.84 0.15
CA MET A 212 14.77 1.42 0.21
C MET A 212 13.38 1.33 0.81
N VAL A 213 12.50 0.56 0.15
CA VAL A 213 11.16 0.25 0.64
C VAL A 213 11.01 -1.26 0.77
N VAL A 214 10.57 -1.72 1.94
CA VAL A 214 10.33 -3.14 2.22
C VAL A 214 8.93 -3.30 2.78
N GLY A 215 8.11 -4.14 2.14
CA GLY A 215 6.74 -4.43 2.54
C GLY A 215 6.59 -5.80 3.20
N TRP A 216 5.69 -5.90 4.18
CA TRP A 216 5.24 -7.18 4.75
C TRP A 216 3.81 -7.11 5.26
N TYR A 217 3.25 -8.28 5.57
CA TYR A 217 1.97 -8.40 6.26
C TYR A 217 2.20 -8.46 7.77
N SER A 218 1.53 -7.59 8.52
CA SER A 218 1.56 -7.60 9.99
C SER A 218 1.04 -8.91 10.59
N GLN A 219 0.24 -9.68 9.83
CA GLN A 219 -0.24 -11.00 10.22
C GLN A 219 -0.01 -12.02 9.10
N PRO A 220 0.58 -13.19 9.38
CA PRO A 220 0.81 -14.22 8.36
C PRO A 220 -0.48 -14.74 7.71
N SER A 221 -1.62 -14.66 8.41
CA SER A 221 -2.94 -15.02 7.88
C SER A 221 -3.49 -14.05 6.84
N LEU A 222 -2.82 -12.93 6.57
CA LEU A 222 -3.17 -12.00 5.50
C LEU A 222 -2.30 -12.26 4.25
N ASP A 223 -1.12 -12.84 4.44
CA ASP A 223 -0.16 -13.12 3.38
C ASP A 223 -0.61 -14.33 2.52
N PRO A 224 -0.89 -14.14 1.23
CA PRO A 224 -1.32 -15.22 0.33
C PRO A 224 -0.22 -16.28 0.11
N LEU A 225 1.05 -15.90 0.11
CA LEU A 225 2.17 -16.83 -0.06
C LEU A 225 2.42 -17.62 1.22
N TRP A 226 2.30 -16.97 2.39
CA TRP A 226 2.34 -17.68 3.66
C TRP A 226 1.23 -18.73 3.74
N LYS A 227 -0.01 -18.36 3.34
CA LYS A 227 -1.12 -19.32 3.26
C LYS A 227 -0.77 -20.49 2.36
N ALA A 228 -0.30 -20.23 1.13
CA ALA A 228 0.06 -21.27 0.16
C ALA A 228 1.11 -22.25 0.69
N LEU A 229 2.12 -21.76 1.40
CA LEU A 229 3.18 -22.57 2.02
C LEU A 229 2.69 -23.41 3.22
N HIS A 230 1.57 -23.04 3.83
CA HIS A 230 1.05 -23.65 5.05
C HIS A 230 -0.38 -24.18 4.90
N LEU A 231 -0.86 -24.38 3.66
CA LEU A 231 -2.18 -24.97 3.40
C LEU A 231 -2.23 -26.37 4.04
N PRO A 232 -3.22 -26.66 4.89
CA PRO A 232 -3.40 -28.02 5.39
C PRO A 232 -3.82 -28.91 4.21
N GLU A 233 -3.05 -29.95 3.90
CA GLU A 233 -3.52 -31.03 3.03
C GLU A 233 -4.92 -31.45 3.51
N ASN A 234 -5.92 -31.32 2.64
CA ASN A 234 -7.30 -31.79 2.74
C ASN A 234 -7.85 -32.09 4.15
N LYS A 235 -8.92 -31.39 4.55
CA LYS A 235 -9.74 -31.59 5.78
C LYS A 235 -10.33 -33.01 5.96
N GLN A 236 -9.52 -34.05 6.01
CA GLN A 236 -9.91 -35.44 6.30
C GLN A 236 -8.99 -36.17 7.29
N LYS A 237 -7.97 -35.55 7.90
CA LYS A 237 -7.18 -36.22 8.95
C LYS A 237 -7.11 -35.41 10.24
N LYS A 238 -7.60 -36.01 11.33
CA LYS A 238 -7.54 -35.53 12.71
C LYS A 238 -6.11 -35.64 13.26
N ALA A 239 -5.26 -34.68 12.90
CA ALA A 239 -4.03 -34.22 13.57
C ALA A 239 -3.27 -33.36 12.55
N PRO A 240 -2.60 -32.26 12.93
CA PRO A 240 -1.72 -31.56 12.00
C PRO A 240 -0.55 -32.50 11.67
N PRO A 241 -0.39 -32.95 10.42
CA PRO A 241 0.83 -33.65 10.04
C PRO A 241 1.99 -32.65 10.03
N GLU A 242 3.18 -33.09 10.45
CA GLU A 242 4.41 -32.34 10.13
C GLU A 242 4.51 -32.23 8.60
N ILE A 243 4.37 -31.01 8.07
CA ILE A 243 4.47 -30.75 6.64
C ILE A 243 5.96 -30.83 6.27
N LYS A 244 6.33 -31.74 5.38
CA LYS A 244 7.71 -31.84 4.89
C LYS A 244 8.01 -30.67 3.95
N PRO A 245 9.27 -30.17 3.89
CA PRO A 245 9.65 -29.07 3.00
C PRO A 245 9.25 -29.29 1.53
N ASP A 246 9.40 -30.51 1.01
CA ASP A 246 9.05 -30.85 -0.38
C ASP A 246 7.54 -30.67 -0.67
N ASP A 247 6.68 -30.94 0.32
CA ASP A 247 5.23 -30.78 0.19
C ASP A 247 4.81 -29.31 0.25
N GLN A 248 5.55 -28.47 1.02
CA GLN A 248 5.33 -27.01 1.07
C GLN A 248 5.65 -26.35 -0.27
N PHE A 249 6.78 -26.71 -0.89
CA PHE A 249 7.15 -26.18 -2.20
C PHE A 249 6.15 -26.58 -3.28
N LYS A 250 5.66 -27.82 -3.24
CA LYS A 250 4.62 -28.27 -4.17
C LYS A 250 3.33 -27.45 -4.03
N SER A 251 2.85 -27.24 -2.81
CA SER A 251 1.66 -26.41 -2.53
C SER A 251 1.83 -24.96 -3.02
N LEU A 252 3.02 -24.38 -2.81
CA LEU A 252 3.34 -23.05 -3.35
C LEU A 252 3.31 -23.03 -4.88
N MET A 253 3.92 -24.03 -5.55
CA MET A 253 3.93 -24.09 -7.01
C MET A 253 2.51 -24.24 -7.59
N GLU A 254 1.69 -25.13 -7.01
CA GLU A 254 0.28 -25.28 -7.41
C GLU A 254 -0.51 -23.97 -7.21
N PHE A 255 -0.24 -23.23 -6.12
CA PHE A 255 -0.81 -21.91 -5.91
C PHE A 255 -0.38 -20.93 -7.00
N LEU A 256 0.93 -20.79 -7.27
CA LEU A 256 1.45 -19.85 -8.27
C LEU A 256 0.92 -20.17 -9.69
N GLU A 257 0.79 -21.44 -10.03
CA GLU A 257 0.18 -21.89 -11.29
C GLU A 257 -1.31 -21.53 -11.35
N LYS A 258 -2.07 -21.83 -10.29
CA LYS A 258 -3.51 -21.52 -10.22
C LYS A 258 -3.78 -20.02 -10.29
N THR A 259 -3.01 -19.23 -9.54
CA THR A 259 -3.17 -17.77 -9.49
C THR A 259 -2.54 -17.07 -10.69
N LYS A 260 -1.77 -17.79 -11.51
CA LYS A 260 -0.96 -17.25 -12.61
C LYS A 260 0.02 -16.18 -12.15
N TRP A 261 0.48 -16.28 -10.91
CA TRP A 261 1.53 -15.41 -10.35
C TRP A 261 2.90 -15.90 -10.81
N ILE A 262 3.10 -15.91 -12.12
CA ILE A 262 4.34 -16.34 -12.74
C ILE A 262 4.94 -15.11 -13.40
N TYR A 263 6.10 -14.67 -12.93
CA TYR A 263 6.90 -13.69 -13.63
C TYR A 263 7.43 -14.36 -14.91
N PRO A 264 7.00 -13.92 -16.12
CA PRO A 264 7.42 -14.57 -17.36
C PRO A 264 8.94 -14.59 -17.53
N GLU A 265 9.62 -13.60 -16.94
CA GLU A 265 11.07 -13.44 -16.98
C GLU A 265 11.84 -14.49 -16.15
N LEU A 266 11.19 -15.18 -15.21
CA LEU A 266 11.80 -16.26 -14.42
C LEU A 266 11.69 -17.65 -15.08
N GLN A 267 10.99 -17.79 -16.21
CA GLN A 267 10.91 -19.06 -16.94
C GLN A 267 12.18 -19.41 -17.75
N ALA A 268 13.20 -18.52 -17.71
CA ALA A 268 14.43 -18.67 -18.48
C ALA A 268 15.62 -19.28 -17.70
N PHE A 269 15.41 -19.77 -16.47
CA PHE A 269 16.45 -20.38 -15.63
C PHE A 269 16.12 -21.82 -15.23
#